data_AF-A0A7C4E1Q6-F1
#
_entry.id   AF-A0A7C4E1Q6-F1
#
_cell.length_a   1.000
_cell.length_b   1.000
_cell.length_c   1.000
_cell.angle_alpha   90.00
_cell.angle_beta   90.00
_cell.angle_gamma   90.00
#
_symmetry.space_group_name_H-M   'P 1'
#
loop_
_entity.id
_entity.type
_entity.pdbx_description
1 polymer ?
#
loop_
_entity_poly.entity_id
_entity_poly.type
_entity_poly.pdbx_seq_one_letter_code
_entity_poly.pdbx_strand_id
1 'polypeptide(L)'
;MVNRQTLRRLKLLGEVLHSRRDYLVIRAYTVPRLGDKVYNGKGREVGYVSNIFGPVASPYVAVKPAAEAEVVEGEALYVEKS
;
A
#
# COMPACT_ATOMS: atom_id res chain seq x y z
N MET A 1 15.30 -11.72 1.10
CA MET A 1 14.42 -12.83 0.66
C MET A 1 13.03 -12.60 1.25
N VAL A 2 12.00 -12.41 0.42
CA VAL A 2 10.61 -12.32 0.91
C VAL A 2 10.14 -13.74 1.25
N ASN A 3 9.66 -13.95 2.47
CA ASN A 3 9.21 -15.26 2.95
C ASN A 3 7.92 -15.68 2.21
N ARG A 4 7.84 -16.91 1.71
CA ARG A 4 6.65 -17.45 1.01
C ARG A 4 5.39 -17.43 1.90
N GLN A 5 5.54 -17.41 3.22
CA GLN A 5 4.44 -17.21 4.15
C GLN A 5 3.86 -15.79 4.11
N THR A 6 4.68 -14.76 3.90
CA THR A 6 4.23 -13.36 3.83
C THR A 6 3.27 -13.15 2.66
N LEU A 7 3.59 -13.69 1.48
CA LEU A 7 2.72 -13.62 0.30
C LEU A 7 1.32 -14.21 0.55
N ARG A 8 1.21 -15.27 1.35
CA ARG A 8 -0.09 -15.88 1.71
C ARG A 8 -0.93 -15.00 2.64
N ARG A 9 -0.31 -14.02 3.30
CA ARG A 9 -0.96 -13.10 4.23
C ARG A 9 -1.23 -11.72 3.61
N LEU A 10 -0.82 -11.45 2.37
CA LEU A 10 -1.12 -10.18 1.73
C LEU A 10 -2.60 -10.08 1.37
N LYS A 11 -3.19 -8.92 1.66
CA LYS A 11 -4.55 -8.52 1.29
C LYS A 11 -4.45 -7.29 0.39
N LEU A 12 -5.27 -7.28 -0.67
CA LEU A 12 -5.38 -6.12 -1.55
C LEU A 12 -5.80 -4.90 -0.73
N LEU A 13 -4.97 -3.86 -0.80
CA LEU A 13 -5.26 -2.55 -0.21
C LEU A 13 -6.11 -1.74 -1.17
N GLY A 14 -5.64 -1.60 -2.42
CA GLY A 14 -6.24 -0.71 -3.41
C GLY A 14 -5.33 -0.45 -4.60
N GLU A 15 -5.69 0.56 -5.38
CA GLU A 15 -4.96 1.00 -6.57
C GLU A 15 -4.36 2.38 -6.38
N VAL A 16 -3.15 2.58 -6.91
CA VAL A 16 -2.43 3.85 -6.85
C VAL A 16 -3.12 4.84 -7.78
N LEU A 17 -3.63 5.93 -7.21
CA LEU A 17 -4.19 7.05 -7.98
C LEU A 17 -3.11 8.05 -8.37
N HIS A 18 -2.11 8.22 -7.52
CA HIS A 18 -1.07 9.23 -7.71
C HIS A 18 0.25 8.77 -7.12
N SER A 19 1.31 8.90 -7.89
CA SER A 19 2.66 8.52 -7.49
C SER A 19 3.59 9.74 -7.53
N ARG A 20 4.19 10.09 -6.38
CA ARG A 20 5.24 11.11 -6.26
C ARG A 20 6.38 10.55 -5.42
N ARG A 21 7.55 11.19 -5.51
CA ARG A 21 8.79 10.72 -4.89
C ARG A 21 8.67 10.52 -3.37
N ASP A 22 7.84 11.32 -2.72
CA ASP A 22 7.71 11.44 -1.27
C ASP A 22 6.38 10.89 -0.71
N TYR A 23 5.38 10.66 -1.57
CA TYR A 23 4.11 10.05 -1.18
C TYR A 23 3.39 9.36 -2.34
N LEU A 24 2.65 8.31 -2.01
CA LEU A 24 1.69 7.64 -2.88
C LEU A 24 0.28 7.87 -2.32
N VAL A 25 -0.71 8.05 -3.20
CA VAL A 25 -2.13 8.09 -2.83
C VAL A 25 -2.81 6.88 -3.42
N ILE A 26 -3.47 6.10 -2.58
CA ILE A 26 -4.18 4.88 -2.95
C ILE A 26 -5.67 5.06 -2.71
N ARG A 27 -6.49 4.66 -3.68
CA ARG A 27 -7.92 4.42 -3.46
C ARG A 27 -8.07 3.04 -2.84
N ALA A 28 -8.36 2.98 -1.56
CA ALA A 28 -8.39 1.73 -0.83
C ALA A 28 -9.79 1.09 -0.79
N TYR A 29 -9.81 -0.23 -0.83
CA TYR A 29 -11.01 -1.07 -0.69
C TYR A 29 -11.26 -1.50 0.77
N THR A 30 -10.26 -1.31 1.63
CA THR A 30 -10.30 -1.65 3.05
C THR A 30 -9.56 -0.57 3.83
N VAL A 31 -9.94 -0.34 5.08
CA VAL A 31 -9.20 0.54 6.00
C VAL A 31 -7.99 -0.24 6.54
N PRO A 32 -6.74 0.16 6.24
CA PRO A 32 -5.54 -0.42 6.87
C PRO A 32 -5.29 0.21 8.24
N ARG A 33 -4.18 -0.15 8.91
CA ARG A 33 -3.69 0.55 10.10
C ARG A 33 -2.57 1.52 9.73
N LEU A 34 -2.43 2.59 10.51
CA LEU A 34 -1.27 3.46 10.41
C LEU A 34 0.00 2.67 10.73
N GLY A 35 1.05 2.87 9.93
CA GLY A 35 2.31 2.15 10.03
C GLY A 35 2.34 0.77 9.36
N ASP A 36 1.21 0.27 8.83
CA ASP A 36 1.21 -1.00 8.09
C ASP A 36 2.19 -0.94 6.91
N LYS A 37 2.96 -2.02 6.75
CA LYS A 37 3.82 -2.20 5.58
C LYS A 37 2.98 -2.43 4.34
N VAL A 38 3.35 -1.73 3.27
CA VAL A 38 2.72 -1.83 1.96
C VAL A 38 3.64 -2.55 1.01
N TYR A 39 3.06 -3.42 0.20
CA TYR A 39 3.76 -4.29 -0.73
C TYR A 39 3.14 -4.19 -2.12
N ASN A 40 3.93 -4.47 -3.15
CA ASN A 40 3.39 -4.68 -4.51
C ASN A 40 2.98 -6.14 -4.73
N GLY A 41 2.43 -6.45 -5.92
CA GLY A 41 2.01 -7.81 -6.29
C GLY A 41 3.15 -8.86 -6.31
N LYS A 42 4.41 -8.44 -6.28
CA LYS A 42 5.59 -9.32 -6.16
C LYS A 42 6.01 -9.55 -4.70
N GLY A 43 5.28 -8.98 -3.73
CA GLY A 43 5.60 -9.02 -2.31
C GLY A 43 6.81 -8.18 -1.92
N ARG A 44 7.25 -7.25 -2.77
CA ARG A 44 8.33 -6.31 -2.42
C ARG A 44 7.75 -5.18 -1.61
N GLU A 45 8.43 -4.81 -0.54
CA GLU A 45 8.05 -3.66 0.29
C GLU A 45 8.13 -2.38 -0.53
N VAL A 46 7.05 -1.62 -0.52
CA VAL A 46 6.88 -0.32 -1.20
C VAL A 46 7.06 0.81 -0.20
N GLY A 47 6.67 0.61 1.06
CA GLY A 47 6.71 1.64 2.09
C GLY A 47 5.76 1.33 3.23
N TYR A 48 5.20 2.36 3.85
CA TYR A 48 4.26 2.22 4.96
C TYR A 48 3.11 3.22 4.89
N VAL A 49 1.97 2.84 5.48
CA VAL A 49 0.79 3.71 5.61
C VAL A 49 1.08 4.87 6.55
N SER A 50 1.10 6.09 6.01
CA SER A 50 1.37 7.32 6.78
C SER A 50 0.11 8.08 7.17
N ASN A 51 -0.98 7.93 6.41
CA ASN A 51 -2.26 8.57 6.70
C ASN A 51 -3.44 7.82 6.05
N ILE A 52 -4.63 7.98 6.62
CA ILE A 52 -5.89 7.41 6.12
C ILE A 52 -6.96 8.51 6.23
N PHE A 53 -7.63 8.85 5.13
CA PHE A 53 -8.58 9.96 5.08
C PHE A 53 -9.69 9.77 4.04
N GLY A 54 -10.69 10.65 4.06
CA GLY A 54 -11.80 10.62 3.11
C GLY A 54 -12.95 9.70 3.52
N PRO A 55 -13.81 9.28 2.56
CA PRO A 55 -15.03 8.54 2.85
C PRO A 55 -14.75 7.16 3.46
N VAL A 56 -15.51 6.78 4.49
CA VAL A 56 -15.33 5.49 5.19
C VAL A 56 -15.54 4.28 4.27
N ALA A 57 -16.44 4.38 3.30
CA ALA A 57 -16.73 3.29 2.35
C ALA A 57 -15.61 3.07 1.31
N SER A 58 -14.79 4.09 1.05
CA SER A 58 -13.70 4.04 0.05
C SER A 58 -12.62 5.04 0.42
N PRO A 59 -11.83 4.76 1.47
CA PRO A 59 -10.86 5.71 2.00
C PRO A 59 -9.71 5.92 1.02
N TYR A 60 -9.10 7.09 1.12
CA TYR A 60 -7.78 7.35 0.54
C TYR A 60 -6.71 7.02 1.57
N VAL A 61 -5.64 6.39 1.11
CA VAL A 61 -4.51 6.01 1.95
C VAL A 61 -3.26 6.68 1.40
N ALA A 62 -2.58 7.45 2.24
CA ALA A 62 -1.26 7.96 1.94
C ALA A 62 -0.21 6.93 2.37
N VAL A 63 0.71 6.62 1.47
CA VAL A 63 1.87 5.75 1.74
C VAL A 63 3.13 6.57 1.58
N LYS A 64 4.02 6.50 2.57
CA LYS A 64 5.37 7.03 2.42
C LYS A 64 6.24 5.96 1.77
N PRO A 65 6.73 6.18 0.54
CA PRO A 65 7.53 5.20 -0.18
C PRO A 65 8.90 5.02 0.48
N ALA A 66 9.44 3.79 0.39
CA ALA A 66 10.85 3.55 0.60
C ALA A 66 11.67 4.21 -0.53
N ALA A 67 12.94 4.55 -0.28
CA ALA A 67 13.76 5.35 -1.20
C ALA A 67 13.88 4.77 -2.63
N GLU A 68 13.75 3.45 -2.78
CA GLU A 68 13.87 2.73 -4.05
C GLU A 68 12.53 2.19 -4.59
N ALA A 69 11.40 2.60 -4.00
CA ALA A 69 10.10 2.13 -4.42
C ALA A 69 9.66 2.83 -5.71
N GLU A 70 9.78 2.12 -6.83
CA GLU A 70 9.16 2.50 -8.09
C GLU A 70 7.75 1.94 -8.15
N VAL A 71 6.76 2.84 -8.17
CA VAL A 71 5.34 2.52 -8.24
C VAL A 71 4.68 3.41 -9.27
N VAL A 72 3.87 2.81 -10.14
CA VAL A 72 3.14 3.53 -11.18
C VAL A 72 1.67 3.69 -10.82
N GLU A 73 1.02 4.71 -11.39
CA GLU A 73 -0.43 4.90 -11.26
C GLU A 73 -1.17 3.70 -11.88
N GLY A 74 -2.25 3.27 -11.24
CA GLY A 74 -3.00 2.06 -11.55
C GLY A 74 -2.42 0.76 -10.97
N GLU A 75 -1.23 0.78 -10.36
CA GLU A 75 -0.67 -0.42 -9.73
C GLU A 75 -1.46 -0.81 -8.48
N ALA A 76 -1.72 -2.12 -8.33
CA ALA A 76 -2.36 -2.68 -7.15
C ALA A 76 -1.33 -2.86 -6.01
N LEU A 77 -1.67 -2.32 -4.84
CA LEU A 77 -0.86 -2.45 -3.62
C LEU A 77 -1.58 -3.28 -2.56
N TYR A 78 -0.78 -3.82 -1.63
CA TYR A 78 -1.20 -4.82 -0.66
C TYR A 78 -0.67 -4.48 0.72
N VAL A 79 -1.38 -4.93 1.76
CA VAL A 79 -0.93 -4.90 3.16
C VAL A 79 -0.94 -6.30 3.75
N GLU A 80 -0.20 -6.54 4.81
CA GLU A 80 -0.31 -7.80 5.55
C GLU A 80 -1.64 -7.88 6.31
N LYS A 81 -2.28 -9.05 6.30
CA LYS A 81 -3.42 -9.35 7.17
C LYS A 81 -2.94 -9.32 8.62
N SER A 82 -3.48 -8.36 9.38
CA SER A 82 -3.50 -8.39 10.84
C SER A 82 -4.21 -9.65 11.36
#